data_AF-A0A495SC35-F1
#
_entry.id   AF-A0A495SC35-F1
#
_cell.length_a   1.000
_cell.length_b   1.000
_cell.length_c   1.000
_cell.angle_alpha   90.00
_cell.angle_beta   90.00
_cell.angle_gamma   90.00
#
_symmetry.space_group_name_H-M   'P 1'
#
loop_
_entity.id
_entity.type
_entity.pdbx_description
1 polymer ?
#
loop_
_entity_poly.entity_id
_entity_poly.type
_entity_poly.pdbx_seq_one_letter_code
_entity_poly.pdbx_strand_id
1 'polypeptide(L)' 'MKNLKKLSKGQLKSISGAGLTLPPEDFCMYYCNGVVICATCSDNFTCPDDTM' A
#
# COMPACT_ATOMS: atom_id res chain seq x y z
N MET A 1 13.19 -8.60 20.68
CA MET A 1 13.00 -7.41 19.80
C MET A 1 14.15 -7.39 18.79
N LYS A 2 13.87 -7.53 17.49
CA LYS A 2 14.93 -7.51 16.47
C LYS A 2 15.31 -6.05 16.19
N ASN A 3 16.57 -5.69 16.44
CA ASN A 3 17.11 -4.37 16.08
C ASN A 3 17.11 -4.23 14.56
N LEU A 4 16.16 -3.47 14.02
CA LEU A 4 16.09 -3.20 12.59
C LEU A 4 17.19 -2.20 12.23
N LYS A 5 18.11 -2.61 11.34
CA LYS A 5 19.15 -1.73 10.83
C LYS A 5 18.52 -0.69 9.90
N LYS A 6 18.76 0.59 10.19
CA LYS A 6 18.37 1.69 9.31
C LYS A 6 19.15 1.59 7.99
N LEU A 7 18.43 1.45 6.88
CA LEU A 7 19.04 1.34 5.55
C LEU A 7 19.40 2.72 5.00
N SER A 8 20.52 2.80 4.28
CA SER A 8 20.95 4.02 3.60
C SER A 8 20.14 4.28 2.32
N LYS A 9 20.17 5.51 1.81
CA LYS A 9 19.45 5.89 0.58
C LYS A 9 19.85 5.04 -0.63
N GLY A 10 21.11 4.61 -0.71
CA GLY A 10 21.58 3.71 -1.76
C GLY A 10 20.99 2.31 -1.61
N GLN A 11 20.93 1.80 -0.38
CA GLN A 11 20.33 0.49 -0.08
C GLN A 11 18.83 0.47 -0.36
N LEU A 12 18.10 1.55 -0.06
CA LEU A 12 16.68 1.66 -0.40
C LEU A 12 16.41 1.50 -1.90
N LYS A 13 17.28 2.06 -2.75
CA LYS A 13 17.16 1.95 -4.21
C LYS A 13 17.45 0.55 -4.73
N SER A 14 18.26 -0.23 -4.03
CA SER A 14 18.58 -1.61 -4.38
C SER A 14 17.63 -2.63 -3.76
N ILE A 15 16.69 -2.21 -2.92
CA ILE A 15 15.61 -3.09 -2.46
C ILE A 15 14.64 -3.24 -3.62
N SER A 16 14.90 -4.22 -4.47
CA SER A 16 13.85 -4.83 -5.25
C SER A 16 13.00 -5.67 -4.29
N GLY A 17 11.67 -5.47 -4.29
CA GLY A 17 10.76 -6.44 -3.70
C GLY A 17 11.04 -7.85 -4.24
N ALA A 18 10.63 -8.89 -3.51
CA ALA A 18 11.04 -10.28 -3.71
C ALA A 18 10.64 -10.95 -5.04
N GLY A 19 10.52 -10.20 -6.15
CA GLY A 19 10.14 -10.73 -7.46
C GLY A 19 8.75 -11.34 -7.47
N LEU A 20 7.95 -11.13 -6.42
CA LEU A 20 6.55 -11.49 -6.42
C LEU A 20 5.87 -10.55 -7.39
N THR A 21 5.68 -11.02 -8.63
CA THR A 21 4.51 -10.66 -9.42
C THR A 21 3.31 -11.05 -8.58
N LEU A 22 2.93 -10.15 -7.68
CA LEU A 22 1.55 -10.00 -7.27
C LEU A 22 0.76 -9.94 -8.59
N PRO A 23 -0.38 -10.65 -8.71
CA PRO A 23 -1.29 -10.38 -9.80
C PRO A 23 -1.40 -8.86 -9.97
N PRO A 24 -1.50 -8.33 -11.19
CA PRO A 24 -1.91 -6.94 -11.34
C PRO A 24 -3.31 -6.84 -10.75
N GLU A 25 -3.40 -6.62 -9.45
CA GLU A 25 -4.63 -6.27 -8.79
C GLU A 25 -4.97 -4.92 -9.40
N ASP A 26 -6.11 -4.82 -10.08
CA ASP A 26 -6.60 -3.52 -10.49
C ASP A 26 -6.76 -2.69 -9.21
N PHE A 27 -6.05 -1.57 -9.14
CA PHE A 27 -6.17 -0.64 -8.03
C PHE A 27 -7.16 0.44 -8.42
N CYS A 28 -8.20 0.60 -7.59
CA CYS A 28 -9.20 1.63 -7.73
C CYS A 28 -8.91 2.77 -6.75
N MET A 29 -9.18 3.99 -7.20
CA MET A 29 -9.17 5.17 -6.33
C MET A 29 -10.59 5.41 -5.82
N TYR A 30 -10.79 5.24 -4.52
CA TYR A 30 -12.05 5.50 -3.85
C TYR A 30 -12.01 6.87 -3.18
N TYR A 31 -13.10 7.62 -3.31
CA TYR A 31 -13.25 8.91 -2.64
C TYR A 31 -14.15 8.76 -1.42
N CYS A 32 -13.56 8.93 -0.24
CA CYS A 32 -14.21 8.75 1.05
C CYS A 32 -14.07 10.05 1.86
N ASN A 33 -15.18 10.77 2.10
CA ASN A 33 -15.22 11.95 2.98
C ASN A 33 -14.12 13.00 2.75
N GLY A 34 -13.67 13.20 1.50
CA GLY A 34 -12.58 14.14 1.18
C GLY A 34 -11.19 13.53 1.03
N VAL A 35 -11.04 12.24 1.36
CA VAL A 35 -9.78 11.48 1.26
C VAL A 35 -9.84 10.53 0.06
N VAL A 36 -8.75 10.49 -0.70
CA VAL A 36 -8.57 9.50 -1.78
C VAL A 36 -7.85 8.28 -1.21
N ILE A 37 -8.50 7.12 -1.30
CA ILE A 37 -7.98 5.83 -0.84
C ILE A 37 -7.63 4.98 -2.06
N CYS A 38 -6.41 4.45 -2.10
CA CYS A 38 -5.98 3.49 -3.12
C CYS A 38 -6.10 2.07 -2.56
N ALA A 39 -6.97 1.26 -3.15
CA ALA A 39 -7.21 -0.13 -2.72
C ALA A 39 -7.48 -1.03 -3.94
N THR A 40 -7.45 -2.34 -3.75
CA THR A 40 -7.87 -3.29 -4.79
C THR A 40 -9.32 -3.03 -5.17
N CYS A 41 -9.61 -2.98 -6.47
CA CYS A 41 -10.94 -2.83 -7.00
C CYS A 41 -11.85 -3.95 -6.47
N SER A 42 -12.93 -3.55 -5.81
CA SER A 42 -13.94 -4.43 -5.23
C SER A 42 -15.31 -3.76 -5.31
N ASP A 43 -16.33 -4.51 -5.71
CA ASP A 43 -17.72 -4.07 -5.71
C ASP A 43 -18.28 -3.89 -4.28
N ASN A 44 -17.62 -4.50 -3.30
CA ASN A 44 -17.97 -4.44 -1.88
C ASN A 44 -17.04 -3.53 -1.09
N PHE A 45 -16.34 -2.60 -1.76
CA PHE A 45 -15.51 -1.63 -1.06
C PHE A 45 -16.38 -0.71 -0.20
N THR A 46 -16.05 -0.61 1.09
CA THR A 46 -16.68 0.31 2.02
C THR A 46 -15.63 1.28 2.54
N CYS A 47 -15.95 2.57 2.52
CA CYS A 47 -15.09 3.58 3.13
C CYS A 47 -14.88 3.25 4.61
N PRO A 48 -13.64 3.31 5.13
CA PRO A 48 -13.42 3.20 6.57
C PRO A 48 -14.18 4.33 7.25
N ASP A 49 -15.00 4.00 8.25
CA ASP A 49 -15.63 5.00 9.09
C ASP A 49 -14.55 5.85 9.76
N ASP A 50 -14.74 7.17 9.77
CA ASP A 50 -13.79 8.19 10.25
C ASP A 50 -13.54 8.14 11.78
N THR A 51 -13.36 6.95 12.36
CA THR A 51 -12.85 6.76 13.72
C THR A 51 -11.33 6.57 13.66
N MET A 52 -10.62 7.62 13.26
CA MET A 52 -9.19 7.79 13.58
C MET A 52 -9.06 8.56 14.87
#